data_AF-A0A8J3ID99-F1
#
_entry.id   AF-A0A8J3ID99-F1
#
_cell.length_a   1.000
_cell.length_b   1.000
_cell.length_c   1.000
_cell.angle_alpha   90.00
_cell.angle_beta   90.00
_cell.angle_gamma   90.00
#
_symmetry.space_group_name_H-M   'P 1'
#
loop_
_entity.id
_entity.type
_entity.pdbx_description
1 polymer ?
#
loop_
_entity_poly.entity_id
_entity_poly.type
_entity_poly.pdbx_seq_one_letter_code
_entity_poly.pdbx_strand_id
1 'polypeptide(L)'
;MNGGCSDDGFEYFRGWLIAQGATVFSQAVNDPDTLADVILSHQRDLPEGDFECEEILFLAQHVYHEKTGEEMPSPHRLKYPSLTREEIHLITDDVAVAQACPKLWACFSTL
;
A
#
# COMPACT_ATOMS: atom_id res chain seq x y z
N MET A 1 -1.92 -11.68 -2.81
CA MET A 1 -2.78 -10.48 -2.72
C MET A 1 -3.47 -10.26 -4.06
N ASN A 2 -4.80 -10.21 -4.07
CA ASN A 2 -5.67 -9.63 -5.10
C ASN A 2 -5.41 -10.01 -6.58
N GLY A 3 -4.93 -11.21 -6.87
CA GLY A 3 -4.77 -11.68 -8.26
C GLY A 3 -3.62 -11.05 -9.05
N GLY A 4 -2.73 -10.27 -8.41
CA GLY A 4 -1.53 -9.67 -9.02
C GLY A 4 -1.56 -8.13 -9.13
N CYS A 5 -0.46 -7.55 -9.62
CA CYS A 5 -0.29 -6.11 -9.89
C CYS A 5 -1.17 -5.61 -11.06
N SER A 6 -2.48 -5.45 -10.88
CA SER A 6 -3.14 -4.38 -11.63
C SER A 6 -2.72 -3.04 -11.02
N ASP A 7 -2.51 -2.01 -11.84
CA ASP A 7 -2.09 -0.68 -11.35
C ASP A 7 -3.09 -0.16 -10.29
N ASP A 8 -4.39 -0.41 -10.49
CA ASP A 8 -5.47 0.01 -9.60
C ASP A 8 -5.37 -0.62 -8.19
N GLY A 9 -5.04 -1.92 -8.11
CA GLY A 9 -4.93 -2.62 -6.82
C GLY A 9 -3.76 -2.10 -5.97
N PHE A 10 -2.65 -1.73 -6.61
CA PHE A 10 -1.53 -1.11 -5.91
C PHE A 10 -1.84 0.32 -5.46
N GLU A 11 -2.60 1.09 -6.25
CA GLU A 11 -3.05 2.42 -5.83
C GLU A 11 -3.96 2.36 -4.61
N TYR A 12 -4.90 1.41 -4.56
CA TYR A 12 -5.81 1.27 -3.42
C TYR A 12 -5.06 0.81 -2.16
N PHE A 13 -4.06 -0.06 -2.30
CA PHE A 13 -3.15 -0.41 -1.21
C PHE A 13 -2.38 0.79 -0.66
N ARG A 14 -1.90 1.68 -1.54
CA ARG A 14 -1.25 2.92 -1.09
C ARG A 14 -2.20 3.78 -0.27
N GLY A 15 -3.46 3.86 -0.69
CA GLY A 15 -4.52 4.53 0.08
C GLY A 15 -4.65 3.92 1.48
N TRP A 16 -4.80 2.60 1.56
CA TRP A 16 -4.88 1.89 2.85
C TRP A 16 -3.65 2.15 3.73
N LEU A 17 -2.45 2.13 3.17
CA LEU A 17 -1.21 2.37 3.90
C LEU A 17 -1.14 3.81 4.45
N ILE A 18 -1.60 4.80 3.68
CA ILE A 18 -1.71 6.20 4.13
C ILE A 18 -2.70 6.30 5.29
N ALA A 19 -3.81 5.56 5.24
CA ALA A 19 -4.82 5.55 6.29
C ALA A 19 -4.30 5.02 7.64
N GLN A 20 -3.24 4.20 7.65
CA GLN A 20 -2.58 3.73 8.88
C GLN A 20 -1.77 4.82 9.59
N GLY A 21 -1.59 5.99 8.96
CA GLY A 21 -0.90 7.14 9.51
C GLY A 21 0.60 7.20 9.20
N ALA A 22 1.18 8.38 9.39
CA ALA A 22 2.53 8.72 8.92
C ALA A 22 3.64 7.82 9.49
N THR A 23 3.50 7.37 10.74
CA THR A 23 4.48 6.49 11.39
C THR A 23 4.50 5.12 10.73
N VAL A 24 3.33 4.49 10.58
CA VAL A 24 3.21 3.17 9.93
C VAL A 24 3.66 3.25 8.48
N PHE A 25 3.21 4.27 7.75
CA PHE A 25 3.63 4.49 6.36
C PHE A 25 5.16 4.57 6.26
N SER A 26 5.79 5.40 7.11
CA SER A 26 7.24 5.59 7.07
C SER A 26 8.01 4.34 7.47
N GLN A 27 7.49 3.55 8.41
CA GLN A 27 8.08 2.27 8.80
C GLN A 27 8.00 1.27 7.65
N ALA A 28 6.82 1.10 7.04
CA ALA A 28 6.60 0.18 5.94
C ALA A 28 7.43 0.51 4.68
N VAL A 29 7.61 1.79 4.36
CA VAL A 29 8.47 2.22 3.24
C VAL A 29 9.94 1.87 3.48
N ASN A 30 10.41 1.92 4.73
CA ASN A 30 11.79 1.58 5.07
C ASN A 30 12.00 0.06 5.27
N ASP A 31 11.01 -0.61 5.83
CA ASP A 31 11.01 -2.04 6.13
C ASP A 31 9.59 -2.61 5.97
N PRO A 32 9.25 -3.20 4.82
CA PRO A 32 7.91 -3.72 4.56
C PRO A 32 7.50 -4.83 5.54
N ASP A 33 8.45 -5.55 6.15
CA ASP A 33 8.16 -6.64 7.09
C ASP A 33 7.44 -6.15 8.36
N THR A 34 7.55 -4.85 8.66
CA THR A 34 6.82 -4.19 9.77
C THR A 34 5.30 -4.20 9.59
N LEU A 35 4.79 -4.37 8.36
CA LEU A 35 3.35 -4.46 8.12
C LEU A 35 2.72 -5.71 8.74
N ALA A 36 3.52 -6.74 9.05
CA ALA A 36 3.03 -7.91 9.77
C ALA A 36 2.36 -7.52 11.10
N ASP A 37 2.95 -6.59 11.85
CA ASP A 37 2.41 -6.16 13.15
C ASP A 37 1.07 -5.43 12.98
N VAL A 38 0.94 -4.62 11.93
CA VAL A 38 -0.29 -3.91 11.57
C VAL A 38 -1.38 -4.90 11.20
N ILE A 39 -1.09 -5.84 10.30
CA ILE A 39 -2.04 -6.86 9.84
C ILE A 39 -2.54 -7.70 11.02
N LEU A 40 -1.62 -8.21 11.85
CA LEU A 40 -1.97 -9.01 13.03
C LEU A 40 -2.84 -8.23 14.02
N SER A 41 -2.63 -6.92 14.17
CA SER A 41 -3.45 -6.08 15.04
C SER A 41 -4.88 -5.88 14.51
N HIS A 42 -5.08 -5.93 13.19
CA HIS A 42 -6.36 -5.70 12.50
C HIS A 42 -7.07 -6.99 12.05
N GLN A 43 -6.51 -8.17 12.31
CA GLN A 43 -7.05 -9.47 11.85
C GLN A 43 -8.53 -9.73 12.21
N ARG A 44 -9.07 -9.08 13.24
CA ARG A 44 -10.49 -9.20 13.61
C ARG A 44 -11.42 -8.29 12.81
N ASP A 45 -10.90 -7.20 12.25
CA ASP A 45 -11.66 -6.15 11.59
C ASP A 45 -11.53 -6.21 10.05
N LEU A 46 -10.59 -6.99 9.53
CA LEU A 46 -10.34 -7.20 8.10
C LEU A 46 -10.67 -8.65 7.70
N PRO A 47 -11.96 -9.00 7.52
CA PRO A 47 -12.29 -10.31 6.96
C PRO A 47 -11.70 -10.40 5.54
N GLU A 48 -10.89 -11.42 5.30
CA GLU A 48 -10.29 -11.77 3.98
C GLU A 48 -9.14 -10.90 3.47
N GLY A 49 -8.56 -10.00 4.28
CA GLY A 49 -7.36 -9.26 3.87
C GLY A 49 -7.63 -8.19 2.83
N ASP A 50 -8.72 -7.46 3.02
CA ASP A 50 -9.00 -6.24 2.27
C ASP A 50 -8.06 -5.12 2.74
N PHE A 51 -7.08 -4.77 1.90
CA PHE A 51 -6.09 -3.72 2.15
C PHE A 51 -6.30 -2.57 1.17
N GLU A 52 -7.55 -2.22 0.89
CA GLU A 52 -7.92 -1.19 -0.07
C GLU A 52 -8.53 0.02 0.64
N CYS A 53 -8.16 1.22 0.21
CA CYS A 53 -8.84 2.45 0.62
C CYS A 53 -8.66 3.52 -0.48
N GLU A 54 -9.44 3.39 -1.55
CA GLU A 54 -9.39 4.34 -2.66
C GLU A 54 -9.78 5.76 -2.23
N GLU A 55 -10.78 5.91 -1.35
CA GLU A 55 -11.39 7.21 -1.05
C GLU A 55 -10.41 8.22 -0.47
N ILE A 56 -9.40 7.75 0.27
CA ILE A 56 -8.38 8.63 0.88
C ILE A 56 -7.51 9.33 -0.18
N LEU A 57 -7.36 8.75 -1.37
CA LEU A 57 -6.59 9.35 -2.47
C LEU A 57 -7.30 10.59 -3.04
N PHE A 58 -8.62 10.65 -2.89
CA PHE A 58 -9.45 11.77 -3.34
C PHE A 58 -9.82 12.74 -2.21
N LEU A 59 -9.59 12.37 -0.95
CA LEU A 59 -10.00 13.17 0.22
C LEU A 59 -9.50 14.62 0.17
N ALA A 60 -8.24 14.83 -0.21
CA ALA A 60 -7.68 16.18 -0.32
C ALA A 60 -8.39 17.03 -1.39
N GLN A 61 -8.74 16.41 -2.52
CA GLN A 61 -9.47 17.07 -3.61
C GLN A 61 -10.89 17.44 -3.17
N HIS A 62 -11.59 16.50 -2.53
CA HIS A 62 -12.93 16.74 -1.99
C HIS A 62 -12.93 17.88 -0.96
N VAL A 63 -12.03 17.84 0.02
CA VAL A 63 -11.93 18.89 1.04
C VAL A 63 -11.57 20.23 0.42
N TYR A 64 -10.65 20.26 -0.56
CA TYR A 64 -10.31 21.50 -1.26
C TYR A 64 -11.54 22.09 -1.94
N HIS A 65 -12.23 21.29 -2.77
CA HIS A 65 -13.44 21.70 -3.47
C HIS A 65 -14.54 22.19 -2.52
N GLU A 66 -14.80 21.47 -1.42
CA GLU A 66 -15.77 21.89 -0.41
C GLU A 66 -15.42 23.23 0.27
N LYS A 67 -14.13 23.55 0.41
CA LYS A 67 -13.67 24.76 1.11
C LYS A 67 -13.54 25.98 0.19
N THR A 68 -13.21 25.76 -1.09
CA THR A 68 -12.89 26.85 -2.03
C THR A 68 -13.94 27.02 -3.11
N GLY A 69 -14.72 25.97 -3.42
CA GLY A 69 -15.57 25.91 -4.61
C GLY A 69 -14.79 25.75 -5.92
N GLU A 70 -13.48 25.49 -5.84
CA GLU A 70 -12.58 25.33 -6.98
C GLU A 70 -12.03 23.91 -7.05
N GLU A 71 -11.63 23.48 -8.24
CA GLU A 71 -10.89 22.23 -8.41
C GLU A 71 -9.47 22.36 -7.86
N MET A 72 -9.00 21.34 -7.15
CA MET A 72 -7.64 21.32 -6.65
C MET A 72 -6.65 21.34 -7.81
N PRO A 73 -5.66 22.26 -7.84
CA PRO A 73 -4.62 22.25 -8.85
C PRO A 73 -3.96 20.87 -8.86
N SER A 74 -3.98 20.20 -10.02
CA SER A 74 -3.45 18.85 -10.15
C SER A 74 -2.00 18.82 -9.65
N PRO A 75 -1.68 17.99 -8.63
CA PRO A 75 -0.29 17.80 -8.26
C PRO A 75 0.42 17.25 -9.49
N HIS A 76 1.61 17.77 -9.80
CA HIS A 76 2.41 17.30 -10.92
C HIS A 76 2.43 15.77 -10.94
N ARG A 77 2.10 15.17 -12.10
CA ARG A 77 2.09 13.72 -12.27
C ARG A 77 3.41 13.16 -11.76
N LEU A 78 3.35 12.36 -10.69
CA LEU A 78 4.53 11.74 -10.11
C LEU A 78 5.20 10.91 -11.21
N LYS A 79 6.48 11.19 -11.46
CA LYS A 79 7.29 10.34 -12.33
C LYS A 79 7.86 9.24 -11.46
N TYR A 80 7.30 8.04 -11.59
CA TYR A 80 7.88 6.87 -10.95
C TYR A 80 9.21 6.52 -11.64
N PRO A 81 10.28 6.24 -10.88
CA PRO A 81 11.51 5.73 -11.47
C PRO A 81 11.23 4.36 -12.10
N SER A 82 11.97 4.04 -13.15
CA SER A 82 11.99 2.67 -13.68
C SER A 82 12.68 1.76 -12.68
N LEU A 83 12.09 0.60 -12.42
CA LEU A 83 12.72 -0.44 -11.61
C LEU A 83 13.82 -1.16 -12.40
N THR A 84 14.87 -1.54 -11.70
CA THR A 84 15.91 -2.45 -12.17
C THR A 84 15.37 -3.88 -12.26
N ARG A 85 16.09 -4.76 -12.97
CA ARG A 85 15.72 -6.17 -13.06
C ARG A 85 15.75 -6.85 -11.69
N GLU A 86 16.70 -6.45 -10.85
CA GLU A 86 16.90 -6.96 -9.50
C GLU A 86 15.74 -6.55 -8.58
N GLU A 87 15.30 -5.29 -8.65
CA GLU A 87 14.11 -4.82 -7.92
C GLU A 87 12.84 -5.53 -8.39
N ILE A 88 12.67 -5.74 -9.70
CA ILE A 88 11.55 -6.52 -10.24
C ILE A 88 11.60 -7.96 -9.73
N HIS A 89 12.77 -8.60 -9.74
CA HIS A 89 12.91 -9.97 -9.22
C HIS A 89 12.57 -10.05 -7.74
N LEU A 90 13.04 -9.09 -6.93
CA LEU A 90 12.76 -9.03 -5.50
C LEU A 90 11.26 -8.97 -5.18
N ILE A 91 10.43 -8.35 -6.03
CA ILE A 91 8.99 -8.21 -5.81
C ILE A 91 8.13 -9.24 -6.56
N THR A 92 8.71 -10.05 -7.45
CA THR A 92 7.97 -11.04 -8.27
C THR A 92 8.31 -12.49 -7.98
N ASP A 93 9.41 -12.75 -7.27
CA ASP A 93 9.81 -14.10 -6.88
C ASP A 93 9.40 -14.40 -5.44
N ASP A 94 8.51 -15.38 -5.25
CA ASP A 94 7.98 -15.74 -3.93
C ASP A 94 9.08 -16.08 -2.91
N VAL A 95 10.17 -16.73 -3.34
CA VAL A 95 11.27 -17.08 -2.43
C VAL A 95 12.02 -15.82 -2.02
N ALA A 96 12.30 -14.92 -2.96
CA ALA A 96 12.93 -13.64 -2.67
C ALA A 96 12.07 -12.77 -1.75
N VAL A 97 10.75 -12.69 -2.00
CA VAL A 97 9.80 -11.95 -1.16
C VAL A 97 9.74 -12.57 0.25
N ALA A 98 9.63 -13.89 0.36
CA ALA A 98 9.58 -14.58 1.65
C ALA A 98 10.88 -14.39 2.47
N GLN A 99 12.04 -14.32 1.82
CA GLN A 99 13.31 -14.05 2.46
C GLN A 99 13.44 -12.58 2.89
N ALA A 100 12.93 -11.65 2.09
CA ALA A 100 13.00 -10.22 2.37
C ALA A 100 12.02 -9.77 3.47
N CYS A 101 10.82 -10.37 3.50
CA CYS A 101 9.75 -9.99 4.43
C CYS A 101 9.15 -11.24 5.12
N PRO A 102 9.93 -11.94 5.97
CA PRO A 102 9.52 -13.24 6.52
C PRO A 102 8.31 -13.19 7.44
N LYS A 103 8.13 -12.13 8.25
CA LYS A 103 6.96 -12.01 9.14
C LYS A 103 5.71 -11.69 8.35
N LEU A 104 5.83 -10.78 7.39
CA LEU A 104 4.73 -10.38 6.52
C LEU A 104 4.30 -11.57 5.67
N TRP A 105 5.26 -12.31 5.11
CA TRP A 105 4.99 -13.54 4.36
C TRP A 105 4.20 -14.56 5.17
N ALA A 106 4.59 -14.78 6.43
CA ALA A 106 3.91 -15.72 7.33
C ALA A 106 2.43 -15.36 7.58
N CYS A 107 2.05 -14.09 7.46
CA CYS A 107 0.66 -13.64 7.59
C CYS A 107 -0.25 -14.17 6.46
N PHE A 108 0.34 -14.56 5.32
CA PHE A 108 -0.41 -14.99 4.13
C PHE A 108 -0.12 -16.43 3.69
N SER A 109 0.97 -17.03 4.18
CA SER A 109 1.41 -18.38 3.79
C SER A 109 0.67 -19.53 4.52
N THR A 110 -0.43 -19.24 5.21
CA THR A 110 -1.28 -20.24 5.91
C THR A 110 -2.66 -20.44 5.28
N LEU A 111 -2.85 -19.93 4.05
CA LEU A 111 -3.99 -20.25 3.19
C LEU A 111 -3.73 -21.50 2.33
#